data_AF-A0A2E4YWI8-F1
#
_entry.id   AF-A0A2E4YWI8-F1
#
_cell.length_a   1.000
_cell.length_b   1.000
_cell.length_c   1.000
_cell.angle_alpha   90.00
_cell.angle_beta   90.00
_cell.angle_gamma   90.00
#
_symmetry.space_group_name_H-M   'P 1'
#
loop_
_entity.id
_entity.type
_entity.pdbx_description
1 polymer ?
#
loop_
_entity_poly.entity_id
_entity_poly.type
_entity_poly.pdbx_seq_one_letter_code
_entity_poly.pdbx_strand_id
1 'polypeptide(L)'
;MADRLEKIFNLRGSFMKLISEKVSGAYPEWPVNLQDKRSQKALREITFRSVEELFEALLHLKNWKDHRASKDQFDREEYLEEMIDAFNYFLAILVLTGVDADEFFEAYNRKHEIIVDRLSEIKS
;
A
#
# COMPACT_ATOMS: atom_id res chain seq x y z
N MET A 1 22.89 4.79 7.69
CA MET A 1 22.19 5.50 6.60
C MET A 1 20.97 4.64 6.33
N ALA A 2 19.76 5.15 6.56
CA ALA A 2 18.55 4.35 6.37
C ALA A 2 18.43 3.92 4.91
N ASP A 3 18.08 2.66 4.66
CA ASP A 3 17.80 2.23 3.29
C ASP A 3 16.49 2.85 2.78
N ARG A 4 16.19 2.65 1.50
CA ARG A 4 15.01 3.29 0.87
C ARG A 4 13.70 2.79 1.47
N LEU A 5 13.62 1.51 1.87
CA LEU A 5 12.43 0.92 2.47
C LEU A 5 12.22 1.47 3.88
N GLU A 6 13.27 1.46 4.70
CA GLU A 6 13.25 2.05 6.04
C GLU A 6 12.83 3.53 5.98
N LYS A 7 13.38 4.28 5.02
CA LYS A 7 13.00 5.69 4.80
C LYS A 7 11.51 5.84 4.44
N ILE A 8 10.95 4.96 3.62
CA ILE A 8 9.53 4.98 3.23
C ILE A 8 8.63 4.75 4.45
N PHE A 9 8.91 3.73 5.27
CA PHE A 9 8.16 3.47 6.49
C PHE A 9 8.24 4.63 7.48
N ASN A 10 9.44 5.20 7.66
CA ASN A 10 9.65 6.35 8.53
C ASN A 10 8.87 7.60 8.07
N LEU A 11 8.84 7.88 6.76
CA LEU A 11 8.06 8.98 6.20
C LEU A 11 6.56 8.77 6.43
N ARG A 12 6.05 7.55 6.19
CA ARG A 12 4.64 7.24 6.40
C ARG A 12 4.25 7.34 7.87
N GLY A 13 5.03 6.77 8.78
CA GLY A 13 4.78 6.83 10.21
C GLY A 13 4.80 8.27 10.74
N SER A 14 5.73 9.09 10.27
CA SER A 14 5.82 10.52 10.62
C SER A 14 4.60 11.31 10.14
N PHE A 15 4.16 11.06 8.91
CA PHE A 15 2.93 11.66 8.38
C PHE A 15 1.69 11.25 9.18
N MET A 16 1.56 9.96 9.52
CA MET A 16 0.44 9.45 10.31
C MET A 16 0.38 10.05 11.72
N LYS A 17 1.53 10.29 12.35
CA LYS A 17 1.59 11.04 13.62
C LYS A 17 1.09 12.48 13.45
N LEU A 18 1.62 13.18 12.44
CA LEU A 18 1.28 14.58 12.17
C LEU A 18 -0.22 14.77 11.91
N ILE A 19 -0.86 13.88 11.16
CA ILE A 19 -2.29 13.99 10.86
C ILE A 19 -3.14 13.62 12.07
N SER A 20 -2.76 12.64 12.89
CA SER A 20 -3.48 12.31 14.13
C SER A 20 -3.41 13.43 15.18
N GLU A 21 -2.32 14.20 15.21
CA GLU A 21 -2.19 15.40 16.06
C GLU A 21 -3.12 16.54 15.60
N LYS A 22 -3.35 16.67 14.29
CA LYS A 22 -4.13 17.77 13.71
C LYS A 22 -5.61 17.45 13.51
N VAL A 23 -5.92 16.18 13.28
CA VAL A 23 -7.26 15.69 12.91
C VAL A 23 -7.63 14.57 13.86
N SER A 24 -8.43 14.93 14.87
CA SER A 24 -8.92 13.98 15.87
C SER A 24 -9.67 12.82 15.19
N GLY A 25 -9.26 11.59 15.50
CA GLY A 25 -9.86 10.38 14.94
C GLY A 25 -9.48 10.06 13.50
N ALA A 26 -8.46 10.71 12.91
CA ALA A 26 -7.97 10.38 11.56
C ALA A 26 -7.48 8.94 11.45
N TYR A 27 -6.82 8.43 12.49
CA TYR A 27 -6.41 7.04 12.65
C TYR A 27 -6.78 6.54 14.06
N PRO A 28 -7.05 5.23 14.23
CA PRO A 28 -7.09 4.62 15.56
C PRO A 28 -5.70 4.69 16.21
N GLU A 29 -5.61 4.55 17.53
CA GLU A 29 -4.32 4.31 18.19
C GLU A 29 -3.67 3.04 17.63
N TRP A 30 -2.37 3.09 17.35
CA TRP A 30 -1.62 1.98 16.78
C TRP A 30 -0.40 1.59 17.63
N PRO A 31 0.02 0.30 17.61
CA PRO A 31 -0.52 -0.79 16.81
C PRO A 31 -1.94 -1.21 17.22
N VAL A 32 -2.80 -1.49 16.24
CA VAL A 32 -4.20 -1.85 16.47
C VAL A 32 -4.33 -3.30 16.93
N ASN A 33 -5.35 -3.60 17.74
CA ASN A 33 -5.65 -4.98 18.11
C ASN A 33 -6.49 -5.67 17.01
N LEU A 34 -5.88 -6.58 16.25
CA LEU A 34 -6.57 -7.31 15.17
C LEU A 34 -7.73 -8.19 15.62
N GLN A 35 -7.85 -8.51 16.90
CA GLN A 35 -9.00 -9.24 17.45
C GLN A 35 -10.22 -8.32 17.69
N ASP A 36 -10.01 -7.00 17.68
CA ASP A 36 -11.08 -6.02 17.91
C ASP A 36 -11.85 -5.66 16.64
N LYS A 37 -13.17 -5.62 16.75
CA LYS A 37 -14.08 -5.31 15.63
C LYS A 37 -13.88 -3.89 15.10
N ARG A 38 -13.54 -2.91 15.93
CA ARG A 38 -13.32 -1.52 15.49
C ARG A 38 -12.02 -1.42 14.71
N SER A 39 -10.96 -2.08 15.18
CA SER A 39 -9.68 -2.18 14.44
C SER A 39 -9.87 -2.82 13.06
N GLN A 40 -10.60 -3.93 12.97
CA GLN A 40 -10.90 -4.57 11.69
C GLN A 40 -11.69 -3.66 10.74
N LYS A 41 -12.67 -2.90 11.25
CA LYS A 41 -13.41 -1.91 10.46
C LYS A 41 -12.51 -0.79 9.93
N ALA A 42 -11.66 -0.23 10.79
CA ALA A 42 -10.73 0.83 10.39
C ALA A 42 -9.76 0.34 9.31
N LEU A 43 -9.17 -0.85 9.47
CA LEU A 43 -8.29 -1.44 8.47
C LEU A 43 -9.01 -1.67 7.14
N ARG A 44 -10.27 -2.14 7.19
CA ARG A 44 -11.10 -2.30 6.00
C ARG A 44 -11.35 -0.99 5.26
N GLU A 45 -11.68 0.08 5.98
CA GLU A 45 -11.94 1.39 5.39
C GLU A 45 -10.68 1.96 4.74
N ILE A 46 -9.52 1.84 5.40
CA ILE A 46 -8.24 2.30 4.85
C ILE A 46 -7.84 1.46 3.62
N THR A 47 -8.10 0.15 3.66
CA THR A 47 -7.89 -0.72 2.49
C THR A 47 -8.74 -0.26 1.31
N PHE A 48 -9.99 0.14 1.54
CA PHE A 48 -10.81 0.65 0.46
C PHE A 48 -10.28 1.93 -0.15
N ARG A 49 -9.78 2.86 0.67
CA ARG A 49 -9.12 4.07 0.15
C ARG A 49 -7.93 3.73 -0.75
N SER A 50 -7.07 2.79 -0.33
CA SER A 50 -5.98 2.30 -1.18
C SER A 50 -6.46 1.80 -2.55
N VAL A 51 -7.59 1.09 -2.57
CA VAL A 51 -8.19 0.57 -3.81
C VAL A 51 -8.88 1.66 -4.63
N GLU A 52 -9.46 2.67 -3.99
CA GLU A 52 -10.02 3.85 -4.66
C GLU A 52 -8.92 4.58 -5.45
N GLU A 53 -7.77 4.88 -4.83
CA GLU A 53 -6.64 5.52 -5.53
C GLU A 53 -6.11 4.65 -6.69
N LEU A 54 -6.12 3.32 -6.55
CA LEU A 54 -5.79 2.43 -7.67
C LEU A 54 -6.79 2.57 -8.83
N PHE A 55 -8.08 2.75 -8.54
CA PHE A 55 -9.07 3.02 -9.58
C PHE A 55 -8.86 4.38 -10.23
N GLU A 56 -8.45 5.41 -9.48
CA GLU A 56 -8.08 6.71 -10.02
C GLU A 56 -6.88 6.58 -10.98
N ALA A 57 -5.84 5.83 -10.59
CA ALA A 57 -4.71 5.51 -11.47
C ALA A 57 -5.17 4.84 -12.79
N LEU A 58 -6.15 3.93 -12.75
CA LEU A 58 -6.68 3.28 -13.96
C LEU A 58 -7.38 4.26 -14.92
N LEU A 59 -7.89 5.40 -14.45
CA LEU A 59 -8.50 6.42 -15.31
C LEU A 59 -7.46 7.05 -16.27
N HIS A 60 -6.18 7.02 -15.93
CA HIS A 60 -5.09 7.50 -16.79
C HIS A 60 -4.76 6.52 -17.92
N LEU A 61 -5.14 5.24 -17.81
CA LEU A 61 -4.89 4.21 -18.82
C LEU A 61 -5.89 4.28 -19.99
N LYS A 62 -6.25 5.47 -20.45
CA LYS A 62 -7.38 5.74 -21.36
C LYS A 62 -7.41 4.87 -22.64
N ASN A 63 -6.25 4.45 -23.13
CA ASN A 63 -6.10 3.66 -24.35
C ASN A 63 -6.39 2.15 -24.19
N TRP A 64 -6.85 1.68 -23.02
CA TRP A 64 -7.06 0.25 -22.76
C TRP A 64 -8.18 -0.42 -23.57
N LYS A 65 -9.14 0.35 -24.10
CA LYS A 65 -10.30 -0.20 -24.84
C LYS A 65 -9.95 -0.41 -26.31
N ASP A 66 -10.04 -1.66 -26.78
CA ASP A 66 -9.75 -2.04 -28.19
C ASP A 66 -10.59 -1.30 -29.23
N HIS A 67 -11.81 -0.89 -28.87
CA HIS A 67 -12.73 -0.18 -29.75
C HIS A 67 -12.55 1.35 -29.73
N ARG A 68 -11.51 1.87 -29.05
CA ARG A 68 -11.24 3.30 -29.01
C ARG A 68 -10.51 3.74 -30.29
N ALA A 69 -11.15 4.63 -31.05
CA ALA A 69 -10.60 5.13 -32.32
C ALA A 69 -9.52 6.22 -32.14
N SER A 70 -9.52 6.96 -31.01
CA SER A 70 -8.53 7.99 -30.68
C SER A 70 -7.46 7.47 -29.71
N LYS A 71 -6.21 7.93 -29.87
CA LYS A 71 -5.16 7.72 -28.87
C LYS A 71 -5.05 8.96 -28.00
N ASP A 72 -5.43 8.83 -26.73
CA ASP A 72 -5.20 9.87 -25.74
C ASP A 72 -3.73 9.85 -25.31
N GLN A 73 -3.18 11.02 -24.98
CA GLN A 73 -1.85 11.10 -24.37
C GLN A 73 -1.90 10.50 -22.96
N PHE A 74 -0.95 9.63 -22.66
CA PHE A 74 -0.78 9.07 -21.32
C PHE A 74 -0.05 10.08 -20.44
N ASP A 75 -0.67 10.45 -19.32
CA ASP A 75 -0.03 11.24 -18.29
C ASP A 75 0.66 10.32 -17.28
N ARG A 76 1.98 10.25 -17.38
CA ARG A 76 2.79 9.38 -16.53
C ARG A 76 2.95 9.94 -15.12
N GLU A 77 2.93 11.26 -14.97
CA GLU A 77 3.19 11.91 -13.68
C GLU A 77 1.98 11.71 -12.77
N GLU A 78 0.79 12.05 -13.27
CA GLU A 78 -0.48 11.82 -12.55
C GLU A 78 -0.69 10.34 -12.25
N TYR A 79 -0.45 9.43 -13.22
CA TYR A 79 -0.54 7.99 -12.96
C TYR A 79 0.38 7.53 -11.82
N LEU A 80 1.61 8.07 -11.76
CA LEU A 80 2.54 7.71 -10.69
C LEU A 80 2.09 8.28 -9.35
N GLU A 81 1.52 9.49 -9.31
CA GLU A 81 0.98 10.11 -8.10
C GLU A 81 -0.09 9.22 -7.47
N GLU A 82 -1.10 8.80 -8.25
CA GLU A 82 -2.16 7.92 -7.78
C GLU A 82 -1.65 6.56 -7.30
N MET A 83 -0.64 6.01 -7.97
CA MET A 83 0.03 4.78 -7.53
C MET A 83 0.76 4.96 -6.19
N ILE A 84 1.36 6.13 -5.95
CA ILE A 84 2.00 6.46 -4.68
C ILE A 84 0.95 6.67 -3.58
N ASP A 85 -0.20 7.25 -3.88
CA ASP A 85 -1.29 7.43 -2.91
C ASP A 85 -1.93 6.10 -2.50
N ALA A 86 -2.18 5.22 -3.46
CA ALA A 86 -2.57 3.83 -3.19
C ALA A 86 -1.54 3.14 -2.27
N PHE A 87 -0.26 3.29 -2.58
CA PHE A 87 0.84 2.68 -1.81
C PHE A 87 0.98 3.28 -0.40
N ASN A 88 0.72 4.57 -0.23
CA ASN A 88 0.72 5.23 1.06
C ASN A 88 -0.37 4.68 1.99
N TYR A 89 -1.55 4.37 1.47
CA TYR A 89 -2.58 3.67 2.24
C TYR A 89 -2.18 2.23 2.56
N PHE A 90 -1.54 1.52 1.64
CA PHE A 90 -0.99 0.18 1.92
C PHE A 90 0.03 0.21 3.07
N LEU A 91 0.97 1.16 3.05
CA LEU A 91 1.93 1.36 4.14
C LEU A 91 1.22 1.76 5.44
N ALA A 92 0.16 2.56 5.37
CA ALA A 92 -0.62 2.92 6.55
C ALA A 92 -1.21 1.67 7.22
N ILE A 93 -1.71 0.70 6.44
CA ILE A 93 -2.21 -0.58 6.98
C ILE A 93 -1.10 -1.31 7.72
N LEU A 94 0.10 -1.43 7.14
CA LEU A 94 1.24 -2.09 7.76
C LEU A 94 1.65 -1.42 9.09
N VAL A 95 1.78 -0.09 9.07
CA VAL A 95 2.10 0.70 10.27
C VAL A 95 1.02 0.55 11.35
N LEU A 96 -0.25 0.56 10.97
CA LEU A 96 -1.36 0.34 11.91
C LEU A 96 -1.31 -1.05 12.54
N THR A 97 -0.86 -2.07 11.81
CA THR A 97 -0.69 -3.42 12.35
C THR A 97 0.62 -3.62 13.12
N GLY A 98 1.45 -2.58 13.23
CA GLY A 98 2.73 -2.63 13.94
C GLY A 98 3.87 -3.25 13.14
N VAL A 99 3.70 -3.45 11.84
CA VAL A 99 4.73 -3.99 10.95
C VAL A 99 5.70 -2.87 10.58
N ASP A 100 6.98 -3.10 10.80
CA ASP A 100 8.06 -2.21 10.39
C ASP A 100 8.75 -2.68 9.09
N ALA A 101 9.78 -1.95 8.67
CA ALA A 101 10.50 -2.25 7.44
C ALA A 101 11.24 -3.59 7.49
N ASP A 102 11.78 -3.96 8.66
CA ASP A 102 12.54 -5.19 8.85
C ASP A 102 11.58 -6.40 8.79
N GLU A 103 10.50 -6.37 9.56
CA GLU A 103 9.48 -7.43 9.55
C GLU A 103 8.89 -7.61 8.14
N PHE A 104 8.58 -6.50 7.45
CA PHE A 104 8.08 -6.55 6.08
C PHE A 104 9.10 -7.20 5.12
N PHE A 105 10.36 -6.78 5.18
CA PHE A 105 11.40 -7.30 4.29
C PHE A 105 11.66 -8.80 4.52
N GLU A 106 11.72 -9.22 5.78
CA GLU A 106 11.86 -10.63 6.10
C GLU A 106 10.66 -11.46 5.62
N ALA A 107 9.43 -10.95 5.84
CA ALA A 107 8.22 -11.61 5.35
C ALA A 107 8.20 -11.72 3.83
N TYR A 108 8.69 -10.70 3.11
CA TYR A 108 8.84 -10.71 1.67
C TYR A 108 9.81 -11.80 1.20
N ASN A 109 10.99 -11.90 1.83
CA ASN A 109 11.99 -12.91 1.50
C ASN A 109 11.49 -14.34 1.76
N ARG A 110 10.89 -14.58 2.93
CA ARG A 110 10.27 -15.88 3.24
C ARG A 110 9.22 -16.26 2.21
N LYS A 111 8.40 -15.29 1.77
CA LYS A 111 7.38 -15.53 0.74
C LYS A 111 8.01 -15.88 -0.62
N HIS A 112 9.10 -15.22 -0.97
CA HIS A 112 9.84 -15.50 -2.21
C HIS A 112 10.42 -16.92 -2.22
N GLU A 113 11.10 -17.33 -1.15
CA GLU A 113 11.67 -18.68 -0.99
C GLU A 113 10.61 -19.77 -1.20
N ILE A 114 9.46 -19.64 -0.53
CA ILE A 114 8.33 -20.56 -0.67
C ILE A 114 7.87 -20.70 -2.13
N ILE A 115 7.88 -19.61 -2.91
CA ILE A 115 7.46 -19.64 -4.31
C ILE A 115 8.52 -20.35 -5.17
N VAL A 116 9.80 -20.08 -4.92
CA VAL A 116 10.92 -20.71 -5.63
C VAL A 116 10.94 -22.21 -5.39
N ASP A 117 10.75 -22.65 -4.14
CA ASP A 117 10.70 -24.06 -3.76
C ASP A 117 9.58 -24.78 -4.51
N ARG A 118 8.36 -24.22 -4.48
CA ARG A 118 7.19 -24.78 -5.19
C ARG A 118 7.43 -24.93 -6.69
N LEU A 119 8.08 -23.96 -7.32
CA LEU A 119 8.38 -24.04 -8.77
C LEU A 119 9.48 -25.04 -9.09
N SER A 120 10.38 -25.30 -8.13
CA SER A 120 11.47 -26.26 -8.29
C SER A 120 11.00 -27.70 -8.11
N GLU A 121 10.05 -27.95 -7.20
CA GLU A 121 9.40 -29.25 -7.01
C GLU A 121 8.56 -29.68 -8.22
N ILE A 122 7.99 -28.75 -8.99
CA ILE A 122 7.24 -29.05 -10.22
C ILE A 122 8.16 -29.56 -11.36
N LYS A 123 9.48 -29.37 -11.23
CA LYS A 123 10.47 -29.78 -12.25
C LYS A 123 11.13 -31.14 -11.98
N SER A 124 10.78 -31.84 -10.89
CA SER A 124 11.26 -33.21 -10.59
C SER A 124 10.21 -34.26 -10.91
#